data_AF-A0A0R3LJ61-F1
#
_entry.id   AF-A0A0R3LJ61-F1
#
_cell.length_a   1.000
_cell.length_b   1.000
_cell.length_c   1.000
_cell.angle_alpha   90.00
_cell.angle_beta   90.00
_cell.angle_gamma   90.00
#
_symmetry.space_group_name_H-M   'P 1'
#
loop_
_entity.id
_entity.type
_entity.pdbx_description
1 polymer ?
#
loop_
_entity_poly.entity_id
_entity_poly.type
_entity_poly.pdbx_seq_one_letter_code
_entity_poly.pdbx_strand_id
1 'polypeptide(L)' 'MLFFDAQRGVLTCQVHDVTNSGAGIELHNLNLLPLNFELTFDNFHTVRECRVIWRQGDFVGVAFLN' A
#
# COMPACT_ATOMS: atom_id res chain seq x y z
N MET A 1 11.85 -7.09 20.79
CA MET A 1 11.24 -5.77 20.55
C MET A 1 11.50 -5.39 19.11
N LEU A 2 10.45 -5.15 18.32
CA LEU A 2 10.56 -4.57 16.98
C LEU A 2 10.14 -3.11 17.10
N PHE A 3 11.09 -2.19 16.93
CA PHE A 3 10.83 -0.76 16.82
C PHE A 3 10.83 -0.41 15.33
N PHE A 4 9.69 0.05 14.81
CA PHE A 4 9.59 0.75 13.54
C PHE A 4 9.48 2.24 13.85
N ASP A 5 10.63 2.92 13.90
CA ASP A 5 10.65 4.36 13.64
C ASP A 5 10.24 4.51 12.18
N ALA A 6 9.05 5.07 11.95
CA ALA A 6 8.35 5.02 10.67
C ALA A 6 9.33 5.37 9.53
N GLN A 7 9.67 4.39 8.69
CA GLN A 7 10.33 4.68 7.43
C GLN A 7 9.39 5.57 6.63
N ARG A 8 9.56 6.89 6.75
CA ARG A 8 9.02 7.88 5.83
C ARG A 8 9.81 7.71 4.54
N GLY A 9 9.35 6.77 3.71
CA GLY A 9 9.95 6.44 2.44
C GLY A 9 8.85 6.21 1.41
N VAL A 10 9.12 6.63 0.18
CA VAL A 10 8.27 6.30 -0.95
C VAL A 10 8.65 4.93 -1.44
N LEU A 11 7.67 4.04 -1.54
CA LEU A 11 7.87 2.70 -2.03
C LEU A 11 7.21 2.51 -3.39
N THR A 12 7.96 2.02 -4.36
CA THR A 12 7.39 1.61 -5.64
C THR A 12 6.79 0.22 -5.50
N CYS A 13 5.54 0.08 -5.94
CA CYS A 13 4.84 -1.19 -6.03
C CYS A 13 4.17 -1.29 -7.41
N GLN A 14 3.85 -2.52 -7.82
CA GLN A 14 2.94 -2.71 -8.95
C GLN A 14 1.51 -2.70 -8.42
N VAL A 15 0.63 -2.04 -9.16
CA VAL A 15 -0.78 -1.92 -8.82
C VAL A 15 -1.58 -2.73 -9.83
N HIS A 16 -2.49 -3.56 -9.33
CA HIS A 16 -3.40 -4.39 -10.13
C HIS A 16 -4.84 -4.20 -9.65
N ASP A 17 -5.79 -4.55 -10.52
CA ASP A 17 -7.23 -4.63 -10.20
C ASP A 17 -7.81 -3.41 -9.46
N VAL A 18 -7.53 -2.20 -9.96
CA VAL A 18 -8.00 -0.95 -9.36
C VAL A 18 -9.51 -0.79 -9.54
N THR A 19 -10.20 -0.49 -8.45
CA THR A 19 -11.62 -0.19 -8.38
C THR A 19 -11.86 1.16 -7.69
N ASN A 20 -13.12 1.58 -7.58
CA ASN A 20 -13.45 2.79 -6.79
C ASN A 20 -13.22 2.60 -5.28
N SER A 21 -13.24 1.36 -4.79
CA SER A 21 -13.16 1.03 -3.35
C SER A 21 -11.80 0.54 -2.88
N GLY A 22 -10.87 0.25 -3.80
CA GLY A 22 -9.60 -0.36 -3.45
C GLY A 22 -8.81 -0.85 -4.64
N ALA A 23 -7.70 -1.50 -4.37
CA ALA A 23 -6.80 -2.06 -5.37
C ALA A 23 -6.07 -3.28 -4.82
N GLY A 24 -5.51 -4.08 -5.71
CA GLY A 24 -4.44 -5.00 -5.36
C GLY A 24 -3.08 -4.36 -5.61
N ILE A 25 -2.09 -4.70 -4.78
CA ILE A 25 -0.70 -4.30 -4.99
C ILE A 25 0.22 -5.51 -4.87
N GLU A 26 1.32 -5.47 -5.59
CA GLU A 26 2.41 -6.45 -5.51
C GLU A 26 3.68 -5.75 -5.01
N LEU A 27 4.23 -6.29 -3.93
CA LEU A 27 5.41 -5.78 -3.25
C LEU A 27 6.62 -6.59 -3.71
N HIS A 28 7.62 -6.00 -4.36
CA HIS A 28 8.82 -6.73 -4.79
C HIS A 28 9.76 -7.04 -3.59
N ASN A 29 9.44 -8.05 -2.78
CA ASN A 29 10.16 -8.44 -1.55
C ASN A 29 10.12 -7.41 -0.40
N LEU A 30 9.10 -6.55 -0.37
CA LEU A 30 8.89 -5.66 0.77
C LEU A 30 8.05 -6.33 1.85
N ASN A 31 8.78 -6.80 2.87
CA ASN A 31 8.19 -7.50 4.00
C ASN A 31 7.42 -6.58 4.95
N LEU A 32 7.61 -5.26 4.85
CA LEU A 32 7.18 -4.31 5.85
C LEU A 32 6.30 -3.25 5.21
N LEU A 33 5.00 -3.54 5.17
CA LEU A 33 3.96 -2.60 4.75
C LEU A 33 3.12 -2.23 5.98
N PRO A 34 2.99 -0.94 6.32
CA PRO A 34 2.08 -0.49 7.37
C PRO A 34 0.63 -0.95 7.11
N LEU A 35 -0.16 -1.17 8.17
CA LEU A 35 -1.58 -1.51 8.00
C LEU A 35 -2.36 -0.37 7.32
N ASN A 36 -1.98 0.88 7.58
CA ASN A 36 -2.54 2.06 6.93
C ASN A 36 -1.40 2.85 6.30
N PHE A 37 -1.57 3.25 5.04
CA PHE A 37 -0.57 3.98 4.27
C PHE A 37 -1.24 4.78 3.15
N GLU A 38 -0.47 5.67 2.55
CA GLU A 38 -0.89 6.48 1.41
C GLU A 38 -0.44 5.84 0.09
N LEU A 39 -1.34 5.81 -0.90
CA LEU A 39 -1.07 5.32 -2.24
C LEU A 39 -1.27 6.44 -3.25
N THR A 40 -0.31 6.59 -4.17
CA THR A 40 -0.39 7.52 -5.30
C THR A 40 -0.02 6.80 -6.61
N PHE A 41 -0.66 7.20 -7.70
CA PHE A 41 -0.43 6.65 -9.05
C PHE A 41 0.22 7.67 -9.99
N ASP A 42 0.31 8.93 -9.56
CA ASP A 42 0.52 10.10 -10.41
C ASP A 42 1.48 11.10 -9.76
N ASN A 43 2.55 10.57 -9.15
CA ASN A 43 3.61 11.36 -8.53
C ASN A 43 3.07 12.35 -7.48
N PHE A 44 2.21 11.86 -6.58
CA PHE A 44 1.58 12.60 -5.48
C PHE A 44 0.56 13.67 -5.90
N HIS A 45 0.13 13.72 -7.16
CA HIS A 45 -0.98 14.60 -7.55
C HIS A 45 -2.30 14.13 -6.94
N THR A 46 -2.49 12.82 -6.82
CA THR A 46 -3.60 12.17 -6.12
C THR A 46 -3.02 11.23 -5.07
N VAL A 47 -3.42 11.44 -3.82
CA VAL A 47 -3.06 10.57 -2.69
C VAL A 47 -4.33 9.97 -2.12
N ARG A 48 -4.35 8.64 -1.95
CA ARG A 48 -5.44 7.90 -1.32
C ARG A 48 -4.95 7.26 -0.04
N GLU A 49 -5.59 7.57 1.07
CA GLU A 49 -5.40 6.76 2.28
C GLU A 49 -5.95 5.36 2.05
N CYS A 50 -5.16 4.35 2.44
CA CYS A 50 -5.46 2.96 2.20
C CYS A 50 -5.27 2.16 3.49
N ARG A 51 -6.09 1.13 3.66
CA ARG A 51 -5.85 0.08 4.65
C ARG A 51 -5.62 -1.27 3.99
N VAL A 52 -4.71 -2.05 4.54
CA VAL A 52 -4.54 -3.46 4.18
C VAL A 52 -5.76 -4.25 4.64
N ILE A 53 -6.37 -5.02 3.72
CA ILE A 53 -7.51 -5.90 4.01
C ILE A 53 -7.14 -7.39 4.00
N TRP A 54 -6.14 -7.77 3.19
CA TRP A 54 -5.56 -9.12 3.18
C TRP A 54 -4.14 -9.08 2.61
N ARG A 55 -3.34 -10.09 2.93
CA ARG A 55 -2.00 -10.30 2.36
C ARG A 55 -1.73 -11.79 2.12
N GLN A 56 -1.17 -12.12 0.97
CA GLN A 56 -0.66 -13.45 0.62
C GLN A 56 0.70 -13.31 -0.07
N GLY A 57 1.78 -13.59 0.66
CA GLY A 57 3.14 -13.36 0.16
C GLY A 57 3.37 -11.89 -0.15
N ASP A 58 3.67 -11.59 -1.42
CA ASP A 58 3.90 -10.24 -1.93
C ASP A 58 2.63 -9.55 -2.46
N PHE A 59 1.53 -10.30 -2.57
CA PHE A 59 0.24 -9.76 -2.98
C PHE A 59 -0.52 -9.22 -1.77
N VAL A 60 -1.01 -7.99 -1.89
CA VAL A 60 -1.75 -7.31 -0.85
C VAL A 60 -3.01 -6.71 -1.45
N GLY A 61 -4.17 -6.99 -0.83
CA GLY A 61 -5.39 -6.26 -1.11
C GLY A 61 -5.52 -5.06 -0.19
N VAL A 62 -5.88 -3.91 -0.76
CA VAL A 62 -6.14 -2.69 0.01
C VAL A 62 -7.51 -2.11 -0.28
N ALA A 63 -8.10 -1.51 0.75
CA ALA A 63 -9.31 -0.69 0.62
C ALA A 63 -8.94 0.79 0.74
N PHE A 64 -9.51 1.62 -0.13
CA PHE A 64 -9.41 3.06 -0.03
C PHE A 64 -10.28 3.55 1.12
N LEU A 65 -9.69 4.41 1.95
CA LEU A 65 -10.38 5.15 2.98
C LEU A 65 -10.90 6.44 2.33
N ASN A 66 -12.15 6.79 2.60
CA ASN A 66 -12.82 7.95 2.00
C ASN A 66 -12.16 9.26 2.38
#